data_AF-A0A2V8LDY1-F1
#
_entry.id   AF-A0A2V8LDY1-F1
#
_cell.length_a   1.000
_cell.length_b   1.000
_cell.length_c   1.000
_cell.angle_alpha   90.00
_cell.angle_beta   90.00
_cell.angle_gamma   90.00
#
_symmetry.space_group_name_H-M   'P 1'
#
loop_
_entity.id
_entity.type
_entity.pdbx_description
1 polymer ?
#
loop_
_entity_poly.entity_id
_entity_poly.type
_entity_poly.pdbx_seq_one_letter_code
_entity_poly.pdbx_strand_id
1 'polypeptide(L)'
;IPGRPALPLQQYPRGGRNPGVVNEDTVDMDVLNAFADASGGKAWLVSGGSTENRGNEIQDALDEIAAELRNQYSIGYYPDHPLNDGKWHRIEIRAKDRRYRIRARKEYFGK
;
A
#
# COMPACT_ATOMS: atom_id res chain seq x y z
N ILE A 1 -15.40 -21.58 -33.59
CA ILE A 1 -15.36 -21.76 -32.11
C ILE A 1 -16.04 -20.56 -31.48
N PRO A 2 -17.19 -20.72 -30.83
CA PRO A 2 -17.99 -19.60 -30.30
C PRO A 2 -17.54 -19.17 -28.89
N GLY A 3 -17.66 -17.88 -28.60
CA GLY A 3 -18.04 -17.36 -27.27
C GLY A 3 -16.95 -17.17 -26.21
N ARG A 4 -16.21 -16.05 -26.27
CA ARG A 4 -15.77 -15.36 -25.04
C ARG A 4 -16.64 -14.11 -24.86
N PRO A 5 -17.31 -13.90 -23.71
CA PRO A 5 -18.03 -12.65 -23.48
C PRO A 5 -17.03 -11.50 -23.37
N ALA A 6 -17.34 -10.37 -24.01
CA ALA A 6 -16.57 -9.15 -23.90
C ALA A 6 -16.62 -8.63 -22.45
N LEU A 7 -15.46 -8.26 -21.90
CA LEU A 7 -15.41 -7.56 -20.61
C LEU A 7 -16.19 -6.24 -20.75
N PRO A 8 -17.01 -5.87 -19.74
CA PRO A 8 -17.73 -4.60 -19.79
C PRO A 8 -16.70 -3.46 -19.87
N LEU A 9 -16.91 -2.55 -20.82
CA LEU A 9 -16.17 -1.30 -20.88
C LEU A 9 -16.41 -0.54 -19.59
N GLN A 10 -15.40 -0.54 -18.70
CA GLN A 10 -15.40 0.25 -17.48
C GLN A 10 -15.46 1.72 -17.90
N GLN A 11 -16.63 2.34 -17.72
CA GLN A 11 -16.82 3.75 -18.00
C GLN A 11 -16.07 4.55 -16.93
N TYR A 12 -14.93 5.13 -17.30
CA TYR A 12 -14.30 6.18 -16.51
C TYR A 12 -15.23 7.38 -16.46
N PRO A 13 -15.46 8.01 -15.30
CA PRO A 13 -16.24 9.22 -15.23
C PRO A 13 -15.56 10.30 -16.09
N ARG A 14 -16.31 10.86 -17.04
CA ARG A 14 -15.91 12.02 -17.86
C ARG A 14 -15.76 13.23 -16.92
N GLY A 15 -14.54 13.48 -16.47
CA GLY A 15 -14.17 14.71 -15.78
C GLY A 15 -14.42 15.93 -16.67
N GLY A 16 -15.28 16.83 -16.21
CA GLY A 16 -15.52 18.13 -16.82
C GLY A 16 -14.26 18.99 -16.76
N ARG A 17 -13.94 19.62 -17.89
CA ARG A 17 -12.77 20.50 -18.07
C ARG A 17 -13.00 21.81 -17.30
N ASN A 18 -12.34 21.96 -16.15
CA ASN A 18 -12.01 23.26 -15.58
C ASN A 18 -10.65 23.69 -16.11
N PRO A 19 -10.54 24.82 -16.86
CA PRO A 19 -9.25 25.32 -17.30
C PRO A 19 -8.66 26.20 -16.19
N GLY A 20 -7.71 25.64 -15.44
CA GLY A 20 -6.87 26.43 -14.55
C GLY A 20 -6.56 25.80 -13.21
N VAL A 21 -5.81 24.69 -13.20
CA VAL A 21 -4.69 24.44 -12.27
C VAL A 21 -3.79 23.43 -12.99
N VAL A 22 -2.68 23.92 -13.53
CA VAL A 22 -1.58 23.05 -13.97
C VAL A 22 -0.70 22.91 -12.73
N ASN A 23 -0.62 21.69 -12.18
CA ASN A 23 0.32 21.15 -11.18
C ASN A 23 -0.38 20.24 -10.14
N GLU A 24 -1.24 19.31 -10.58
CA GLU A 24 -1.59 18.17 -9.73
C GLU A 24 -0.69 17.03 -10.21
N ASP A 25 0.38 16.74 -9.46
CA ASP A 25 1.17 15.53 -9.67
C ASP A 25 0.20 14.35 -9.50
N THR A 26 -0.33 13.85 -10.62
CA THR A 26 -1.46 12.91 -10.61
C THR A 26 -0.90 11.54 -10.28
N VAL A 27 -0.60 11.34 -9.01
CA VAL A 27 -0.08 10.10 -8.45
C VAL A 27 -1.26 9.22 -8.09
N ASP A 28 -1.31 8.03 -8.68
CA ASP A 28 -2.27 7.00 -8.30
C ASP A 28 -1.83 6.37 -6.97
N MET A 29 -2.46 6.84 -5.88
CA MET A 29 -2.16 6.36 -4.54
C MET A 29 -2.69 4.96 -4.27
N ASP A 30 -3.66 4.46 -5.02
CA ASP A 30 -4.20 3.11 -4.82
C ASP A 30 -3.14 2.06 -5.20
N VAL A 31 -2.43 2.30 -6.30
CA VAL A 31 -1.31 1.46 -6.74
C VAL A 31 -0.16 1.49 -5.72
N LEU A 32 0.24 2.68 -5.27
CA LEU A 32 1.33 2.81 -4.28
C LEU A 32 0.97 2.16 -2.94
N ASN A 33 -0.26 2.33 -2.49
CA ASN A 33 -0.76 1.68 -1.29
C ASN A 33 -0.74 0.16 -1.46
N ALA A 34 -1.16 -0.38 -2.60
CA ALA A 34 -1.13 -1.83 -2.84
C ALA A 34 0.31 -2.41 -2.78
N PHE A 35 1.28 -1.69 -3.36
CA PHE A 35 2.69 -2.10 -3.28
C PHE A 35 3.26 -2.00 -1.87
N ALA A 36 3.01 -0.90 -1.17
CA ALA A 36 3.45 -0.71 0.21
C ALA A 36 2.83 -1.77 1.14
N ASP A 37 1.55 -2.08 0.96
CA ASP A 37 0.84 -3.10 1.71
C ASP A 37 1.42 -4.50 1.56
N ALA A 38 1.95 -4.84 0.37
CA ALA A 38 2.54 -6.16 0.13
C ALA A 38 3.81 -6.39 0.97
N SER A 39 4.60 -5.32 1.19
CA SER A 39 5.78 -5.34 2.05
C SER A 39 5.45 -5.08 3.53
N GLY A 40 4.23 -4.60 3.83
CA GLY A 40 3.83 -4.16 5.17
C GLY A 40 4.19 -2.71 5.48
N GLY A 41 4.59 -1.92 4.47
CA GLY A 41 4.86 -0.49 4.58
C GLY A 41 3.62 0.39 4.39
N LYS A 42 3.86 1.69 4.20
CA LYS A 42 2.84 2.71 3.90
C LYS A 42 3.35 3.63 2.79
N ALA A 43 2.44 4.18 1.99
CA ALA A 43 2.73 5.24 1.04
C ALA A 43 2.14 6.56 1.54
N TRP A 44 2.84 7.67 1.29
CA TRP A 44 2.39 9.02 1.59
C TRP A 44 2.45 9.82 0.30
N LEU A 45 1.37 10.56 0.01
CA LEU A 45 1.39 11.59 -1.01
C LEU A 45 1.82 12.88 -0.34
N VAL A 46 2.80 13.55 -0.94
CA VAL A 46 3.20 14.90 -0.54
C VAL A 46 2.87 15.82 -1.71
N SER A 47 1.99 16.79 -1.48
CA SER A 47 1.41 17.61 -2.55
C SER A 47 2.48 18.45 -3.24
N GLY A 48 2.58 18.29 -4.56
CA GLY A 48 3.59 18.92 -5.41
C GLY A 48 3.21 20.33 -5.85
N GLY A 49 3.40 21.30 -4.96
CA GLY A 49 3.43 22.72 -5.32
C GLY A 49 4.38 23.46 -4.40
N SER A 50 5.00 24.54 -4.88
CA SER A 50 5.90 25.45 -4.14
C SER A 50 5.21 26.20 -2.98
N THR A 51 4.11 25.66 -2.45
CA THR A 51 3.13 26.35 -1.62
C THR A 51 3.23 25.82 -0.19
N GLU A 52 3.76 26.67 0.69
CA GLU A 52 3.48 26.92 2.12
C GLU A 52 3.25 25.78 3.14
N ASN A 53 2.94 24.53 2.74
CA ASN A 53 2.56 23.43 3.65
C ASN A 53 3.33 22.12 3.43
N ARG A 54 4.19 22.02 2.40
CA ARG A 54 4.99 20.80 2.13
C ARG A 54 5.87 20.39 3.32
N GLY A 55 6.44 21.37 4.02
CA GLY A 55 7.21 21.12 5.23
C GLY A 55 6.36 20.39 6.27
N ASN A 56 5.13 20.86 6.50
CA ASN A 56 4.21 20.28 7.47
C ASN A 56 3.80 18.86 7.09
N GLU A 57 3.44 18.60 5.83
CA GLU A 57 3.06 17.25 5.37
C GLU A 57 4.19 16.22 5.56
N ILE A 58 5.44 16.64 5.30
CA ILE A 58 6.61 15.80 5.52
C ILE A 58 6.84 15.59 7.02
N GLN A 59 6.72 16.63 7.84
CA GLN A 59 6.86 16.49 9.30
C GLN A 59 5.80 15.56 9.87
N ASP A 60 4.54 15.68 9.45
CA ASP A 60 3.45 14.81 9.89
C ASP A 60 3.74 13.33 9.53
N ALA A 61 4.25 13.08 8.32
CA ALA A 61 4.65 11.73 7.91
C ALA A 61 5.83 11.20 8.76
N LEU A 62 6.81 12.06 9.06
CA LEU A 62 7.96 11.70 9.89
C LEU A 62 7.55 11.43 11.35
N ASP A 63 6.63 12.22 11.90
CA ASP A 63 6.10 12.04 13.25
C ASP A 63 5.33 10.71 13.37
N GLU A 64 4.54 10.35 12.35
CA GLU A 64 3.90 9.03 12.28
C GLU A 64 4.94 7.90 12.23
N ILE A 65 5.96 8.02 11.38
CA ILE A 65 7.04 7.04 11.30
C ILE A 65 7.77 6.91 12.65
N ALA A 66 8.09 8.02 13.30
CA ALA A 66 8.77 8.02 14.60
C ALA A 66 7.92 7.34 15.69
N ALA A 67 6.60 7.59 15.70
CA ALA A 67 5.67 6.93 16.60
C ALA A 67 5.57 5.41 16.32
N GLU A 68 5.63 5.00 15.05
CA GLU A 68 5.61 3.59 14.63
C GLU A 68 6.90 2.85 14.98
N LEU A 69 8.08 3.47 14.83
CA LEU A 69 9.38 2.84 15.07
C LEU A 69 9.56 2.33 16.50
N ARG A 70 8.91 2.97 17.49
CA ARG A 70 8.92 2.49 18.88
C ARG A 70 8.16 1.16 19.07
N ASN A 71 7.26 0.83 18.15
CA ASN A 71 6.35 -0.31 18.24
C ASN A 71 6.61 -1.37 17.15
N GLN A 72 7.82 -1.39 16.57
CA GLN A 72 8.21 -2.40 15.60
C GLN A 72 8.68 -3.67 16.32
N TYR A 73 8.09 -4.81 15.95
CA TYR A 73 8.45 -6.12 16.48
C TYR A 73 8.92 -7.04 15.35
N SER A 74 9.97 -7.82 15.60
CA SER A 74 10.42 -8.88 14.69
C SER A 74 9.89 -10.22 15.18
N ILE A 75 9.19 -10.94 14.30
CA ILE A 75 8.61 -12.26 14.58
C ILE A 75 9.13 -13.23 13.54
N GLY A 76 9.76 -14.32 14.01
CA GLY A 76 10.15 -15.44 13.16
C GLY A 76 9.02 -16.45 13.05
N TYR A 77 8.69 -16.87 11.83
CA TYR A 77 7.81 -18.00 11.56
C TYR A 77 8.57 -19.02 10.73
N TYR A 78 8.63 -20.26 11.22
CA TYR A 78 9.18 -21.39 10.50
C TYR A 78 8.04 -22.33 10.14
N PRO A 79 7.83 -22.64 8.85
CA PRO A 79 6.84 -23.64 8.46
C PRO A 79 7.24 -25.02 8.98
N ASP A 80 6.25 -25.89 9.24
CA ASP A 80 6.48 -27.25 9.76
C ASP A 80 7.28 -28.15 8.79
N HIS A 81 7.36 -27.78 7.52
CA HIS A 81 8.09 -28.49 6.48
C HIS A 81 8.83 -27.52 5.56
N PRO A 82 9.94 -27.96 4.91
CA PRO A 82 10.63 -27.15 3.92
C PRO A 82 9.70 -26.83 2.75
N LEU A 83 9.47 -25.54 2.52
CA LEU A 83 8.67 -25.04 1.41
C LEU A 83 9.60 -24.80 0.21
N ASN A 84 10.10 -25.88 -0.37
CA ASN A 84 10.87 -25.85 -1.62
C ASN A 84 9.93 -26.09 -2.82
N ASP A 85 8.74 -25.48 -2.77
CA ASP A 85 7.66 -25.76 -3.71
C ASP A 85 7.56 -24.74 -4.86
N GLY A 86 8.38 -23.68 -4.83
CA GLY A 86 8.41 -22.63 -5.85
C GLY A 86 7.16 -21.76 -5.86
N LYS A 87 6.42 -21.69 -4.74
CA LYS A 87 5.13 -20.98 -4.66
C LYS A 87 5.14 -19.84 -3.65
N TRP A 88 4.19 -18.94 -3.83
CA TRP A 88 3.88 -17.89 -2.86
C TRP A 88 2.97 -18.45 -1.76
N HIS A 89 3.32 -18.13 -0.52
CA HIS A 89 2.59 -18.56 0.67
C HIS A 89 2.12 -17.33 1.45
N ARG A 90 0.84 -17.32 1.81
CA ARG A 90 0.23 -16.23 2.59
C ARG A 90 0.54 -16.39 4.08
N ILE A 91 0.90 -15.28 4.73
CA ILE A 91 1.02 -15.16 6.18
C ILE A 91 -0.12 -14.24 6.67
N GLU A 92 -0.79 -14.67 7.73
CA GLU A 92 -1.77 -13.84 8.43
C GLU A 92 -1.37 -13.71 9.89
N ILE A 93 -1.21 -12.47 10.35
CA ILE A 93 -0.94 -12.16 11.76
C ILE A 93 -2.24 -11.65 12.36
N ARG A 94 -2.63 -12.20 13.52
CA ARG A 94 -3.80 -11.77 14.28
C ARG A 94 -3.40 -11.35 15.68
N ALA A 95 -3.79 -10.15 16.07
CA ALA A 95 -3.65 -9.68 17.44
C ALA A 95 -4.86 -10.15 18.26
N LYS A 96 -4.62 -10.57 19.50
CA LYS A 96 -5.72 -10.92 20.43
C LYS A 96 -6.63 -9.74 20.69
N ASP A 97 -6.05 -8.55 20.76
CA ASP A 97 -6.76 -7.31 21.01
C ASP A 97 -6.90 -6.51 19.70
N ARG A 98 -8.14 -6.09 19.41
CA ARG A 98 -8.54 -5.48 18.12
C ARG A 98 -8.14 -4.01 17.99
N ARG A 99 -7.71 -3.36 19.07
CA ARG A 99 -7.19 -1.97 19.04
C ARG A 99 -5.78 -1.89 18.46
N TYR A 100 -5.06 -3.01 18.34
CA TYR A 100 -3.78 -3.03 17.64
C TYR A 100 -3.99 -3.09 16.14
N ARG A 101 -3.33 -2.16 15.42
CA ARG A 101 -3.22 -2.21 13.97
C ARG A 101 -1.98 -3.00 13.61
N ILE A 102 -2.17 -4.09 12.87
CA ILE A 102 -1.07 -4.93 12.39
C ILE A 102 -0.68 -4.49 10.99
N ARG A 103 0.62 -4.28 10.78
CA ARG A 103 1.24 -4.12 9.47
C ARG A 103 2.42 -5.07 9.37
N ALA A 104 2.41 -5.90 8.34
CA ALA A 104 3.44 -6.90 8.10
C ALA A 104 3.39 -7.36 6.64
N ARG A 105 4.49 -7.96 6.19
CA ARG A 105 4.56 -8.63 4.89
C ARG A 105 3.50 -9.72 4.80
N LYS A 106 2.72 -9.72 3.72
CA LYS A 106 1.56 -10.60 3.56
C LYS A 106 1.90 -11.98 3.00
N GLU A 107 3.02 -12.10 2.28
CA GLU A 107 3.39 -13.34 1.57
C GLU A 107 4.91 -13.55 1.53
N TYR A 108 5.34 -14.81 1.47
CA TYR A 108 6.73 -15.21 1.26
C TYR A 108 6.84 -16.26 0.16
N PHE A 109 8.03 -16.38 -0.44
CA PHE A 109 8.28 -17.31 -1.53
C PHE A 109 9.07 -18.52 -1.02
N GLY A 110 8.55 -19.72 -1.27
CA GLY A 110 9.23 -20.98 -1.00
C GLY A 110 10.25 -21.29 -2.09
N LYS A 111 11.53 -21.11 -1.80
CA LYS A 111 12.62 -21.29 -2.78
C LYS A 111 13.22 -22.68 -2.70
#